data_AF-A0A257W5U5-F1
#
_entry.id   AF-A0A257W5U5-F1
#
_cell.length_a   1.000
_cell.length_b   1.000
_cell.length_c   1.000
_cell.angle_alpha   90.00
_cell.angle_beta   90.00
_cell.angle_gamma   90.00
#
_symmetry.space_group_name_H-M   'P 1'
#
loop_
_entity.id
_entity.type
_entity.pdbx_description
1 polymer ?
#
loop_
_entity_poly.entity_id
_entity_poly.type
_entity_poly.pdbx_seq_one_letter_code
_entity_poly.pdbx_strand_id
1 'polypeptide(L)'
;KLELTLNSRNAPDLRISGGYRDMLKEYETGSKKDKRQKEAVLFIKQKIDAAKWFIDAIKQRQHTLLSTMTAIMSHQEEFFFTGDETSMRPMILKDIAEITNLDISTVSRVANSKFVQTEFGTYRLKFFFSESLSTDSGEEVSTREVKKILSDFIESENKRKPHSDEKLTDLLQEKGYNIARRTVAKYREQLNIPVARLRKEL
;
A
#
# COMPACT_ATOMS: atom_id res chain seq x y z
N LYS A 1 0.26 -21.70 -8.01
CA LYS A 1 -0.78 -20.73 -7.57
C LYS A 1 -0.25 -20.06 -6.30
N LEU A 2 -0.39 -18.74 -6.18
CA LEU A 2 0.07 -18.02 -4.99
C LEU A 2 -0.97 -18.16 -3.86
N GLU A 3 -0.49 -18.43 -2.65
CA GLU A 3 -1.32 -18.53 -1.45
C GLU A 3 -0.79 -17.57 -0.39
N LEU A 4 -1.70 -16.84 0.25
CA LEU A 4 -1.37 -15.87 1.28
C LEU A 4 -2.02 -16.28 2.61
N THR A 5 -1.20 -16.37 3.65
CA THR A 5 -1.65 -16.66 5.01
C THR A 5 -1.14 -15.62 6.00
N LEU A 6 -1.94 -15.28 7.00
CA LEU A 6 -1.47 -14.47 8.13
C LEU A 6 -0.69 -15.34 9.12
N ASN A 7 0.31 -14.74 9.75
CA ASN A 7 0.97 -15.37 10.88
C ASN A 7 0.07 -15.28 12.12
N SER A 8 -0.69 -16.35 12.36
CA SER A 8 -1.66 -16.45 13.45
C SER A 8 -1.04 -16.74 14.82
N ARG A 9 0.28 -17.00 14.90
CA ARG A 9 0.94 -17.45 16.15
C ARG A 9 0.77 -16.46 17.31
N ASN A 10 0.58 -15.18 17.02
CA ASN A 10 0.50 -14.13 18.04
C ASN A 10 -0.91 -13.54 18.23
N ALA A 11 -1.94 -14.09 17.58
CA ALA A 11 -3.31 -13.56 17.66
C ALA A 11 -4.29 -14.69 18.03
N PRO A 12 -4.57 -14.91 19.33
CA PRO A 12 -5.54 -15.91 19.75
C PRO A 12 -6.95 -15.55 19.28
N ASP A 13 -7.79 -16.57 19.11
CA ASP A 13 -9.19 -16.41 18.77
C ASP A 13 -9.93 -15.72 19.92
N LEU A 14 -10.27 -14.44 19.74
CA LEU A 14 -10.90 -13.65 20.79
C LEU A 14 -12.38 -13.97 20.91
N ARG A 15 -12.82 -14.23 22.14
CA ARG A 15 -14.21 -14.52 22.47
C ARG A 15 -14.65 -13.71 23.69
N ILE A 16 -15.94 -13.38 23.72
CA ILE A 16 -16.55 -12.74 24.89
C ILE A 16 -16.69 -13.80 25.98
N SER A 17 -16.24 -13.46 27.19
CA SER A 17 -16.35 -14.32 28.36
C SER A 17 -17.80 -14.74 28.64
N GLY A 18 -18.01 -16.04 28.88
CA GLY A 18 -19.33 -16.61 29.17
C GLY A 18 -19.98 -16.05 30.41
N GLY A 19 -19.20 -15.78 31.47
CA GLY A 19 -19.72 -15.27 32.74
C GLY A 19 -20.47 -13.93 32.60
N TYR A 20 -20.04 -13.04 31.71
CA TYR A 20 -20.77 -11.79 31.45
C TYR A 20 -22.11 -12.03 30.72
N ARG A 21 -22.18 -13.05 29.86
CA ARG A 21 -23.44 -13.44 29.21
C ARG A 21 -24.42 -14.07 30.20
N ASP A 22 -23.91 -14.88 31.12
CA ASP A 22 -24.72 -15.55 32.13
C ASP A 22 -25.25 -14.55 33.15
N MET A 23 -24.41 -13.62 33.63
CA MET A 23 -24.86 -12.52 34.48
C MET A 23 -25.97 -11.68 33.81
N LEU A 24 -25.82 -11.36 32.52
CA LEU A 24 -26.84 -10.58 31.80
C LEU A 24 -28.18 -11.33 31.75
N LYS A 25 -28.16 -12.63 31.44
CA LYS A 25 -29.38 -13.46 31.43
C LYS A 25 -30.04 -13.52 32.80
N GLU A 26 -29.26 -13.73 33.86
CA GLU A 26 -29.75 -13.83 35.24
C GLU A 26 -30.46 -12.53 35.67
N TYR A 27 -29.88 -11.37 35.37
CA TYR A 27 -30.50 -10.08 35.65
C TYR A 27 -31.72 -9.76 34.77
N GLU A 28 -31.80 -10.27 33.54
CA GLU A 28 -32.98 -10.13 32.67
C GLU A 28 -34.17 -10.97 33.16
N THR A 29 -33.91 -12.15 33.73
CA THR A 29 -34.94 -13.06 34.28
C THR A 29 -35.37 -12.72 35.72
N GLY A 30 -34.63 -11.88 36.43
CA GLY A 30 -34.91 -11.51 37.83
C GLY A 30 -36.16 -10.64 37.99
N SER A 31 -37.05 -11.03 38.91
CA SER A 31 -38.36 -10.42 39.16
C SER A 31 -38.34 -9.12 40.00
N LYS A 32 -37.19 -8.72 40.56
CA LYS A 32 -36.99 -7.41 41.21
C LYS A 32 -35.99 -6.58 40.41
N LYS A 33 -36.36 -5.34 40.07
CA LYS A 33 -35.52 -4.39 39.32
C LYS A 33 -35.17 -3.20 40.19
N ASP A 34 -34.33 -3.40 41.20
CA ASP A 34 -33.81 -2.28 42.00
C ASP A 34 -32.86 -1.41 41.14
N LYS A 35 -32.73 -0.12 41.46
CA LYS A 35 -31.94 0.86 40.69
C LYS A 35 -30.49 0.38 40.49
N ARG A 36 -29.90 -0.23 41.52
CA ARG A 36 -28.55 -0.82 41.48
C ARG A 36 -28.41 -1.96 40.48
N GLN A 37 -29.42 -2.82 40.34
CA GLN A 37 -29.41 -3.90 39.35
C GLN A 37 -29.50 -3.36 37.93
N LYS A 38 -30.31 -2.32 37.69
CA LYS A 38 -30.38 -1.67 36.37
C LYS A 38 -29.03 -1.05 35.97
N GLU A 39 -28.35 -0.40 36.91
CA GLU A 39 -27.01 0.15 36.69
C GLU A 39 -25.96 -0.94 36.40
N ALA A 40 -26.01 -2.07 37.12
CA ALA A 40 -25.13 -3.21 36.88
C ALA A 40 -25.35 -3.84 35.48
N VAL A 41 -26.61 -4.04 35.07
CA VAL A 41 -26.96 -4.54 33.73
C VAL A 41 -26.44 -3.62 32.64
N LEU A 42 -26.64 -2.31 32.80
CA LEU A 42 -26.16 -1.32 31.84
C LEU A 42 -24.63 -1.37 31.72
N PHE A 43 -23.92 -1.44 32.84
CA PHE A 43 -22.46 -1.57 32.86
C PHE A 43 -21.98 -2.85 32.15
N ILE A 44 -22.59 -4.00 32.46
CA ILE A 44 -22.24 -5.28 31.81
C ILE A 44 -22.47 -5.20 30.30
N LYS A 45 -23.61 -4.65 29.87
CA LYS A 45 -23.93 -4.47 28.45
C LYS A 45 -22.87 -3.61 27.74
N GLN A 46 -22.48 -2.48 28.34
CA GLN A 46 -21.41 -1.62 27.80
C GLN A 46 -20.08 -2.37 27.67
N LYS A 47 -19.72 -3.22 28.64
CA LYS A 47 -18.49 -4.03 28.56
C LYS A 47 -18.56 -5.10 27.45
N ILE A 48 -19.71 -5.74 27.30
CA ILE A 48 -19.93 -6.71 26.21
C ILE A 48 -19.83 -6.03 24.85
N ASP A 49 -20.44 -4.86 24.68
CA ASP A 49 -20.44 -4.12 23.42
C ASP A 49 -19.04 -3.60 23.08
N ALA A 50 -18.28 -3.10 24.08
CA ALA A 50 -16.87 -2.75 23.89
C ALA A 50 -16.01 -3.95 23.49
N ALA A 51 -16.24 -5.12 24.09
CA ALA A 51 -15.54 -6.36 23.72
C ALA A 51 -15.87 -6.81 22.30
N LYS A 52 -17.15 -6.77 21.89
CA LYS A 52 -17.57 -7.07 20.51
C LYS A 52 -16.87 -6.15 19.51
N TRP A 53 -16.95 -4.84 19.76
CA TRP A 53 -16.32 -3.84 18.91
C TRP A 53 -14.81 -4.08 18.77
N PHE A 54 -14.12 -4.42 19.87
CA PHE A 54 -12.69 -4.71 19.82
C PHE A 54 -12.36 -5.96 18.98
N ILE A 55 -13.16 -7.02 19.11
CA ILE A 55 -13.01 -8.24 18.28
C ILE A 55 -13.22 -7.90 16.81
N ASP A 56 -14.26 -7.14 16.49
CA ASP A 56 -14.58 -6.75 15.12
C ASP A 56 -13.49 -5.83 14.52
N ALA A 57 -12.94 -4.92 15.31
CA ALA A 57 -11.81 -4.07 14.91
C ALA A 57 -10.56 -4.90 14.57
N ILE A 58 -10.28 -5.97 15.32
CA ILE A 58 -9.16 -6.88 15.02
C ILE A 58 -9.42 -7.64 13.72
N LYS A 59 -10.63 -8.17 13.52
CA LYS A 59 -11.01 -8.84 12.26
C LYS A 59 -10.89 -7.90 11.07
N GLN A 60 -11.37 -6.66 11.20
CA GLN A 60 -11.26 -5.66 10.15
C GLN A 60 -9.80 -5.34 9.83
N ARG A 61 -8.95 -5.19 10.84
CA ARG A 61 -7.49 -5.01 10.65
C ARG A 61 -6.85 -6.18 9.91
N GLN A 62 -7.22 -7.42 10.25
CA GLN A 62 -6.72 -8.62 9.56
C GLN A 62 -7.19 -8.67 8.11
N HIS A 63 -8.47 -8.37 7.86
CA HIS A 63 -9.05 -8.29 6.53
C HIS A 63 -8.34 -7.22 5.68
N THR A 64 -8.16 -6.01 6.21
CA THR A 64 -7.43 -4.93 5.52
C THR A 64 -6.01 -5.35 5.15
N LEU A 65 -5.30 -6.05 6.04
CA LEU A 65 -3.95 -6.53 5.76
C LEU A 65 -3.95 -7.58 4.64
N LEU A 66 -4.86 -8.56 4.71
CA LEU A 66 -5.00 -9.61 3.71
C LEU A 66 -5.39 -9.05 2.35
N SER A 67 -6.39 -8.16 2.27
CA SER A 67 -6.82 -7.57 1.01
C SER A 67 -5.71 -6.73 0.38
N THR A 68 -5.03 -5.90 1.17
CA THR A 68 -3.88 -5.10 0.72
C THR A 68 -2.76 -5.99 0.16
N MET A 69 -2.35 -7.01 0.90
CA MET A 69 -1.26 -7.89 0.47
C MET A 69 -1.66 -8.77 -0.72
N THR A 70 -2.93 -9.20 -0.81
CA THR A 70 -3.45 -9.95 -1.96
C THR A 70 -3.43 -9.09 -3.22
N ALA A 71 -3.81 -7.81 -3.13
CA ALA A 71 -3.71 -6.88 -4.25
C ALA A 71 -2.26 -6.66 -4.69
N ILE A 72 -1.33 -6.47 -3.74
CA ILE A 72 0.11 -6.38 -4.03
C ILE A 72 0.61 -7.64 -4.75
N MET A 73 0.25 -8.81 -4.22
CA MET A 73 0.67 -10.11 -4.76
C MET A 73 0.13 -10.35 -6.17
N SER A 74 -1.10 -9.91 -6.45
CA SER A 74 -1.70 -10.01 -7.78
C SER A 74 -1.05 -9.05 -8.77
N HIS A 75 -0.70 -7.83 -8.35
CA HIS A 75 -0.03 -6.85 -9.20
C HIS A 75 1.42 -7.26 -9.51
N GLN A 76 2.11 -7.86 -8.54
CA GLN A 76 3.50 -8.30 -8.63
C GLN A 76 3.64 -9.82 -8.84
N GLU A 77 2.66 -10.44 -9.50
CA GLU A 77 2.56 -11.90 -9.61
C GLU A 77 3.86 -12.56 -10.07
N GLU A 78 4.50 -11.99 -11.11
CA GLU A 78 5.74 -12.50 -11.69
C GLU A 78 6.92 -12.50 -10.70
N PHE A 79 7.05 -11.46 -9.88
CA PHE A 79 8.05 -11.40 -8.81
C PHE A 79 7.81 -12.51 -7.78
N PHE A 80 6.56 -12.76 -7.37
CA PHE A 80 6.26 -13.80 -6.39
C PHE A 80 6.46 -15.23 -6.92
N PHE A 81 6.54 -15.43 -8.23
CA PHE A 81 6.91 -16.71 -8.84
C PHE A 81 8.40 -16.89 -9.07
N THR A 82 9.12 -15.81 -9.41
CA THR A 82 10.51 -15.89 -9.88
C THR A 82 11.54 -15.39 -8.87
N GLY A 83 11.14 -14.47 -7.98
CA GLY A 83 12.03 -13.74 -7.09
C GLY A 83 12.85 -12.65 -7.79
N ASP A 84 12.66 -12.45 -9.10
CA ASP A 84 13.44 -11.50 -9.88
C ASP A 84 12.93 -10.07 -9.68
N GLU A 85 13.70 -9.23 -9.00
CA GLU A 85 13.38 -7.82 -8.77
C GLU A 85 13.24 -7.02 -10.08
N THR A 86 13.88 -7.46 -11.16
CA THR A 86 13.77 -6.80 -12.47
C THR A 86 12.37 -6.96 -13.06
N SER A 87 11.68 -8.05 -12.74
CA SER A 87 10.29 -8.33 -13.13
C SER A 87 9.24 -7.51 -12.36
N MET A 88 9.64 -6.78 -11.31
CA MET A 88 8.70 -5.95 -10.54
C MET A 88 8.07 -4.87 -11.43
N ARG A 89 6.74 -4.84 -11.41
CA ARG A 89 5.93 -3.85 -12.10
C ARG A 89 5.90 -2.56 -11.28
N PRO A 90 5.92 -1.38 -11.90
CA PRO A 90 5.71 -0.15 -11.16
C PRO A 90 4.34 -0.19 -10.45
N MET A 91 4.32 0.25 -9.20
CA MET A 91 3.14 0.21 -8.35
C MET A 91 3.24 1.31 -7.30
N ILE A 92 2.20 2.11 -7.16
CA ILE A 92 2.11 3.19 -6.16
C ILE A 92 0.98 2.89 -5.17
N LEU A 93 0.89 3.69 -4.10
CA LEU A 93 -0.11 3.44 -3.05
C LEU A 93 -1.54 3.61 -3.57
N LYS A 94 -1.74 4.52 -4.55
CA LYS A 94 -3.04 4.77 -5.19
C LYS A 94 -3.58 3.51 -5.89
N ASP A 95 -2.77 2.78 -6.64
CA ASP A 95 -3.18 1.56 -7.35
C ASP A 95 -3.83 0.55 -6.40
N ILE A 96 -3.18 0.30 -5.26
CA ILE A 96 -3.68 -0.66 -4.27
C ILE A 96 -4.88 -0.10 -3.51
N ALA A 97 -4.91 1.21 -3.23
CA ALA A 97 -6.04 1.88 -2.60
C ALA A 97 -7.32 1.74 -3.45
N GLU A 98 -7.22 1.91 -4.77
CA GLU A 98 -8.34 1.75 -5.71
C GLU A 98 -8.82 0.30 -5.78
N ILE A 99 -7.90 -0.66 -5.92
CA ILE A 99 -8.25 -2.10 -5.98
C ILE A 99 -8.94 -2.56 -4.69
N THR A 100 -8.49 -2.07 -3.54
CA THR A 100 -9.01 -2.50 -2.23
C THR A 100 -10.15 -1.63 -1.71
N ASN A 101 -10.47 -0.52 -2.40
CA ASN A 101 -11.40 0.51 -1.95
C ASN A 101 -11.08 1.03 -0.53
N LEU A 102 -9.79 1.29 -0.28
CA LEU A 102 -9.28 1.81 0.98
C LEU A 102 -8.67 3.19 0.77
N ASP A 103 -8.63 4.01 1.82
CA ASP A 103 -7.85 5.25 1.77
C ASP A 103 -6.36 4.98 1.55
N ILE A 104 -5.71 5.84 0.76
CA ILE A 104 -4.25 5.80 0.53
C ILE A 104 -3.49 5.81 1.86
N SER A 105 -3.95 6.58 2.85
CA SER A 105 -3.34 6.64 4.18
C SER A 105 -3.42 5.30 4.93
N THR A 106 -4.48 4.53 4.72
CA THR A 106 -4.67 3.19 5.31
C THR A 106 -3.70 2.20 4.67
N VAL A 107 -3.61 2.17 3.34
CA VAL A 107 -2.66 1.32 2.60
C VAL A 107 -1.22 1.67 2.99
N SER A 108 -0.89 2.96 3.08
CA SER A 108 0.42 3.44 3.51
C SER A 108 0.81 2.94 4.91
N ARG A 109 -0.11 3.00 5.87
CA ARG A 109 0.13 2.47 7.23
C ARG A 109 0.40 0.96 7.22
N VAL A 110 -0.34 0.21 6.42
CA VAL A 110 -0.10 -1.23 6.25
C VAL A 110 1.28 -1.48 5.64
N ALA A 111 1.58 -0.84 4.51
CA ALA A 111 2.83 -1.04 3.76
C ALA A 111 4.08 -0.74 4.59
N ASN A 112 4.05 0.30 5.42
CA ASN A 112 5.19 0.72 6.23
C ASN A 112 5.42 -0.12 7.49
N SER A 113 4.39 -0.80 8.00
CA SER A 113 4.43 -1.45 9.33
C SER A 113 4.38 -2.98 9.29
N LYS A 114 4.37 -3.57 8.10
CA LYS A 114 4.22 -5.02 7.90
C LYS A 114 5.27 -5.56 6.95
N PHE A 115 5.51 -6.85 7.13
CA PHE A 115 6.45 -7.64 6.36
C PHE A 115 5.71 -8.86 5.82
N VAL A 116 6.20 -9.36 4.70
CA VAL A 116 5.78 -10.62 4.11
C VAL A 116 7.01 -11.52 4.01
N GLN A 117 6.85 -12.77 4.41
CA GLN A 117 7.83 -13.81 4.17
C GLN A 117 7.45 -14.51 2.87
N THR A 118 8.43 -14.68 1.99
CA THR A 118 8.33 -15.35 0.69
C THR A 118 9.40 -16.43 0.59
N GLU A 119 9.36 -17.26 -0.45
CA GLU A 119 10.41 -18.25 -0.77
C GLU A 119 11.79 -17.61 -1.01
N PHE A 120 11.81 -16.33 -1.40
CA PHE A 120 13.03 -15.58 -1.73
C PHE A 120 13.54 -14.71 -0.57
N GLY A 121 12.81 -14.70 0.56
CA GLY A 121 13.19 -13.94 1.75
C GLY A 121 12.04 -13.14 2.35
N THR A 122 12.37 -12.33 3.36
CA THR A 122 11.40 -11.47 4.06
C THR A 122 11.52 -10.03 3.56
N TYR A 123 10.42 -9.49 3.08
CA TYR A 123 10.35 -8.13 2.53
C TYR A 123 9.40 -7.26 3.34
N ARG A 124 9.74 -5.99 3.50
CA ARG A 124 8.75 -4.97 3.93
C ARG A 124 7.72 -4.84 2.82
N LEU A 125 6.43 -4.68 3.15
CA LEU A 125 5.43 -4.46 2.11
C LEU A 125 5.73 -3.19 1.29
N LYS A 126 6.33 -2.17 1.91
CA LYS A 126 6.76 -0.95 1.21
C LYS A 126 7.75 -1.19 0.06
N PHE A 127 8.52 -2.29 0.08
CA PHE A 127 9.48 -2.66 -0.96
C PHE A 127 8.84 -2.75 -2.36
N PHE A 128 7.60 -3.24 -2.42
CA PHE A 128 6.88 -3.43 -3.68
C PHE A 128 6.39 -2.12 -4.31
N PHE A 129 6.47 -1.00 -3.59
CA PHE A 129 5.98 0.29 -4.06
C PHE A 129 7.12 1.15 -4.58
N SER A 130 6.94 1.65 -5.81
CA SER A 130 7.78 2.68 -6.38
C SER A 130 7.52 4.04 -5.72
N GLU A 131 8.50 4.94 -5.79
CA GLU A 131 8.24 6.37 -5.55
C GLU A 131 7.19 6.88 -6.55
N SER A 132 6.39 7.87 -6.16
CA SER A 132 5.41 8.52 -7.02
C SER A 132 5.75 9.98 -7.33
N LEU A 133 5.28 10.45 -8.48
CA LEU A 133 5.27 11.84 -8.92
C LEU A 133 3.82 12.22 -9.25
N SER A 134 3.40 13.45 -8.96
CA SER A 134 2.07 13.92 -9.35
C SER A 134 2.07 14.41 -10.81
N THR A 135 0.97 14.16 -11.51
CA THR A 135 0.65 14.76 -12.82
C THR A 135 -0.16 16.04 -12.63
N ASP A 136 -0.33 16.82 -13.69
CA ASP A 136 -1.14 18.05 -13.66
C ASP A 136 -2.63 17.77 -13.37
N SER A 137 -3.10 16.56 -13.66
CA SER A 137 -4.45 16.09 -13.31
C SER A 137 -4.61 15.75 -11.82
N GLY A 138 -3.51 15.76 -11.05
CA GLY A 138 -3.47 15.30 -9.67
C GLY A 138 -3.30 13.79 -9.51
N GLU A 139 -3.23 13.03 -10.61
CA GLU A 139 -2.93 11.60 -10.55
C GLU A 139 -1.47 11.35 -10.16
N GLU A 140 -1.22 10.38 -9.28
CA GLU A 140 0.12 9.91 -8.97
C GLU A 140 0.57 8.88 -10.03
N VAL A 141 1.80 9.00 -10.49
CA VAL A 141 2.46 8.06 -11.41
C VAL A 141 3.78 7.59 -10.83
N SER A 142 4.26 6.42 -11.22
CA SER A 142 5.49 5.87 -10.64
C SER A 142 6.76 6.53 -11.20
N THR A 143 7.76 6.76 -10.35
CA THR A 143 9.09 7.23 -10.77
C THR A 143 9.75 6.28 -11.78
N ARG A 144 9.47 4.96 -11.68
CA ARG A 144 10.01 3.95 -12.61
C ARG A 144 9.43 4.11 -14.01
N GLU A 145 8.15 4.44 -14.11
CA GLU A 145 7.49 4.75 -15.39
C GLU A 145 8.04 6.04 -16.00
N VAL A 146 8.19 7.11 -15.22
CA VAL A 146 8.78 8.36 -15.70
C VAL A 146 10.21 8.14 -16.23
N LYS A 147 11.01 7.35 -15.52
CA LYS A 147 12.37 6.96 -15.96
C LYS A 147 12.35 6.17 -17.27
N LYS A 148 11.38 5.28 -17.45
CA LYS A 148 11.22 4.51 -18.69
C LYS A 148 10.92 5.44 -19.86
N ILE A 149 9.94 6.33 -19.72
CA ILE A 149 9.58 7.31 -20.76
C ILE A 149 10.77 8.24 -21.08
N LEU A 150 11.52 8.64 -20.06
CA LEU A 150 12.74 9.42 -20.23
C LEU A 150 13.80 8.67 -21.06
N SER A 151 13.98 7.35 -20.83
CA SER A 151 14.86 6.51 -21.64
C SER A 151 14.37 6.45 -23.08
N ASP A 152 13.08 6.19 -23.29
CA ASP A 152 12.46 6.08 -24.62
C ASP A 152 12.65 7.37 -25.45
N PHE A 153 12.52 8.54 -24.82
CA PHE A 153 12.80 9.83 -25.46
C PHE A 153 14.26 10.02 -25.86
N ILE A 154 15.21 9.51 -25.06
CA ILE A 154 16.64 9.63 -25.33
C ILE A 154 17.11 8.59 -26.37
N GLU A 155 16.50 7.41 -26.37
CA GLU A 155 16.76 6.37 -27.37
C GLU A 155 16.26 6.78 -28.75
N SER A 156 15.08 7.41 -28.82
CA SER A 156 14.49 7.94 -30.06
C SER A 156 15.00 9.33 -30.46
N GLU A 157 15.93 9.94 -29.71
CA GLU A 157 16.42 11.29 -29.98
C GLU A 157 17.29 11.35 -31.24
N ASN A 158 17.31 12.51 -31.90
CA ASN A 158 18.27 12.77 -32.97
C ASN A 158 19.68 12.96 -32.37
N LYS A 159 20.60 12.00 -32.61
CA LYS A 159 21.97 12.03 -32.07
C LYS A 159 22.82 13.21 -32.57
N ARG A 160 22.45 13.90 -33.65
CA ARG A 160 23.11 15.16 -34.06
C ARG A 160 22.66 16.36 -33.23
N LYS A 161 21.49 16.29 -32.61
CA LYS A 161 20.91 17.33 -31.76
C LYS A 161 20.19 16.68 -30.56
N PRO A 162 20.93 16.05 -29.64
CA PRO A 162 20.36 15.35 -28.50
C PRO A 162 19.58 16.32 -27.59
N HIS A 163 18.55 15.81 -26.93
CA HIS A 163 17.68 16.61 -26.09
C HIS A 163 18.40 17.04 -24.80
N SER A 164 18.39 18.35 -24.50
CA SER A 164 18.85 18.86 -23.21
C SER A 164 17.91 18.41 -22.09
N ASP A 165 18.40 18.43 -20.85
CA ASP A 165 17.55 18.14 -19.67
C ASP A 165 16.34 19.09 -19.60
N GLU A 166 16.48 20.32 -20.11
CA GLU A 166 15.38 21.28 -20.27
C GLU A 166 14.36 20.80 -21.30
N LYS A 167 14.80 20.42 -22.50
CA LYS A 167 13.87 19.90 -23.52
C LYS A 167 13.18 18.60 -23.10
N LEU A 168 13.89 17.72 -22.39
CA LEU A 168 13.32 16.50 -21.81
C LEU A 168 12.28 16.81 -20.73
N THR A 169 12.49 17.89 -19.97
CA THR A 169 11.49 18.37 -19.00
C THR A 169 10.23 18.82 -19.72
N ASP A 170 10.36 19.64 -20.77
CA ASP A 170 9.23 20.11 -21.57
C ASP A 170 8.44 18.93 -22.16
N LEU A 171 9.12 17.93 -22.74
CA LEU A 171 8.49 16.75 -23.31
C LEU A 171 7.71 15.92 -22.27
N LEU A 172 8.21 15.84 -21.03
CA LEU A 172 7.50 15.17 -19.94
C LEU A 172 6.30 16.00 -19.47
N GLN A 173 6.43 17.32 -19.38
CA GLN A 173 5.32 18.22 -19.05
C GLN A 173 4.24 18.22 -20.13
N GLU A 174 4.61 18.14 -21.42
CA GLU A 174 3.69 17.97 -22.55
C GLU A 174 2.88 16.67 -22.44
N LYS A 175 3.44 15.63 -21.81
CA LYS A 175 2.73 14.39 -21.46
C LYS A 175 1.93 14.47 -20.15
N GLY A 176 1.91 15.62 -19.47
CA GLY A 176 1.17 15.88 -18.24
C GLY A 176 1.92 15.53 -16.94
N TYR A 177 3.21 15.22 -17.00
CA TYR A 177 4.01 14.93 -15.81
C TYR A 177 4.54 16.23 -15.18
N ASN A 178 4.12 16.55 -13.95
CA ASN A 178 4.61 17.72 -13.23
C ASN A 178 5.99 17.44 -12.65
N ILE A 179 7.03 17.63 -13.48
CA ILE A 179 8.41 17.36 -13.13
C ILE A 179 9.28 18.60 -13.33
N ALA A 180 10.23 18.80 -12.41
CA ALA A 180 11.23 19.86 -12.50
C ALA A 180 12.48 19.38 -13.21
N ARG A 181 13.18 20.28 -13.90
CA ARG A 181 14.45 20.00 -14.60
C ARG A 181 15.51 19.31 -13.74
N ARG A 182 15.64 19.71 -12.47
CA ARG A 182 16.59 19.06 -11.53
C ARG A 182 16.25 17.60 -11.28
N THR A 183 14.96 17.26 -11.27
CA THR A 183 14.47 15.88 -11.11
C THR A 183 14.75 15.06 -12.38
N VAL A 184 14.56 15.63 -13.56
CA VAL A 184 14.94 15.00 -14.84
C VAL A 184 16.44 14.71 -14.89
N ALA A 185 17.29 15.68 -14.51
CA ALA A 185 18.74 15.49 -14.43
C ALA A 185 19.12 14.37 -13.46
N LYS A 186 18.52 14.35 -12.25
CA LYS A 186 18.72 13.28 -11.26
C LYS A 186 18.32 11.91 -11.82
N TYR A 187 17.17 11.79 -12.48
CA TYR A 187 16.70 10.53 -13.06
C TYR A 187 17.59 10.07 -14.21
N ARG A 188 18.03 10.98 -15.08
CA ARG A 188 19.01 10.70 -16.15
C ARG A 188 20.32 10.14 -15.58
N GLU A 189 20.85 10.77 -14.52
CA GLU A 189 22.07 10.30 -13.84
C GLU A 189 21.88 8.92 -13.22
N GLN A 190 20.73 8.66 -12.57
CA GLN A 190 20.41 7.34 -12.04
C GLN A 190 20.30 6.25 -13.13
N LEU A 191 19.98 6.63 -14.37
CA LEU A 191 19.97 5.75 -15.54
C LEU A 191 21.36 5.64 -16.22
N ASN A 192 22.40 6.27 -15.65
CA ASN A 192 23.74 6.35 -16.23
C ASN A 192 23.81 6.97 -17.64
N ILE A 193 22.84 7.83 -17.98
CA ILE A 193 22.78 8.48 -19.28
C ILE A 193 23.58 9.80 -19.21
N PRO A 194 24.57 10.04 -20.09
CA PRO A 194 25.39 11.25 -20.01
C PRO A 194 24.61 12.48 -20.49
N VAL A 195 25.09 13.69 -20.17
CA VAL A 195 24.45 14.96 -20.59
C VAL A 195 24.40 15.09 -22.11
N ALA A 196 23.45 15.86 -22.62
CA ALA A 196 23.21 16.03 -24.07
C ALA A 196 24.49 16.29 -24.90
N ARG A 197 25.39 17.15 -24.41
CA ARG A 197 26.66 17.46 -25.10
C ARG A 197 27.52 16.22 -25.38
N LEU A 198 27.47 15.23 -24.48
CA LEU A 198 28.23 13.97 -24.58
C LEU A 198 27.49 12.88 -25.37
N ARG A 199 26.21 13.06 -25.66
CA ARG A 199 25.40 12.14 -26.50
C ARG A 199 25.39 12.56 -27.97
N LYS A 200 26.09 13.64 -28.32
CA LYS A 200 26.11 14.18 -29.67
C LYS A 200 27.08 13.39 -30.54
N GLU A 201 26.57 12.84 -31.63
CA GLU A 201 27.35 12.18 -32.68
C GLU A 201 27.44 13.09 -33.92
N LEU A 202 28.55 13.01 -34.67
CA LEU A 202 28.82 13.83 -35.86
C LEU A 202 28.18 13.22 -37.12
#